data_AF-A0A6I7QAI3-F1
#
_entry.id   AF-A0A6I7QAI3-F1
#
_cell.length_a   1.000
_cell.length_b   1.000
_cell.length_c   1.000
_cell.angle_alpha   90.00
_cell.angle_beta   90.00
_cell.angle_gamma   90.00
#
_symmetry.space_group_name_H-M   'P 1'
#
loop_
_entity.id
_entity.type
_entity.pdbx_description
1 polymer ?
#
loop_
_entity_poly.entity_id
_entity_poly.type
_entity_poly.pdbx_seq_one_letter_code
_entity_poly.pdbx_strand_id
1 'polypeptide(L)'
;MNQHFISMLLKLFSAAIILIHFSLPHLNAQQAASAEKSLDLEMYWELQSAGNPQISPDGNHVVYTRGWIDQINDARKSEIWIMNADG
;
A
#
# COMPACT_ATOMS: atom_id res chain seq x y z
N MET A 1 16.89 59.04 -21.08
CA MET A 1 16.40 57.67 -20.79
C MET A 1 15.74 57.70 -19.43
N ASN A 2 14.41 57.59 -19.37
CA ASN A 2 13.62 58.03 -18.21
C ASN A 2 13.65 57.03 -17.05
N GLN A 3 13.91 57.53 -15.84
CA GLN A 3 14.00 56.76 -14.59
C GLN A 3 12.73 55.96 -14.25
N HIS A 4 11.57 56.38 -14.76
CA HIS A 4 10.31 55.65 -14.62
C HIS A 4 10.31 54.31 -15.39
N PHE A 5 10.97 54.24 -16.55
CA PHE A 5 11.03 53.04 -17.38
C PHE A 5 11.92 51.96 -16.73
N ILE A 6 13.00 52.37 -16.08
CA ILE A 6 13.94 51.48 -15.38
C ILE A 6 13.29 50.86 -14.13
N SER A 7 12.46 51.62 -13.39
CA SER A 7 11.73 51.11 -12.22
C SER A 7 10.62 50.11 -12.56
N MET A 8 9.98 50.26 -13.73
CA MET A 8 8.94 49.37 -14.22
C MET A 8 9.52 48.00 -14.66
N LEU A 9 10.70 48.02 -15.28
CA LEU A 9 11.44 46.80 -15.63
C LEU A 9 11.94 46.04 -14.39
N LEU A 10 12.40 46.75 -13.35
CA LEU A 10 12.93 46.13 -12.12
C LEU A 10 11.84 45.48 -11.25
N LYS A 11 10.60 46.04 -11.27
CA LYS A 11 9.43 45.44 -10.60
C LYS A 11 8.94 44.16 -11.28
N LEU A 12 9.08 44.06 -12.62
CA LEU A 12 8.75 42.85 -13.37
C LEU A 12 9.71 41.68 -13.06
N PHE A 13 10.99 41.96 -12.81
CA PHE A 13 11.95 40.95 -12.34
C PHE A 13 11.71 40.50 -10.89
N SER A 14 11.16 41.36 -10.03
CA SER A 14 10.88 41.01 -8.62
C SER A 14 9.66 40.08 -8.47
N ALA A 15 8.69 40.14 -9.39
CA ALA A 15 7.52 39.24 -9.37
C ALA A 15 7.83 37.83 -9.89
N ALA A 16 8.89 37.65 -10.70
CA ALA A 16 9.27 36.35 -11.24
C ALA A 16 10.09 35.49 -10.25
N ILE A 17 10.74 36.10 -9.24
CA ILE A 17 11.56 35.37 -8.27
C ILE A 17 10.71 34.73 -7.16
N ILE A 18 9.54 35.28 -6.85
CA ILE A 18 8.61 34.71 -5.85
C ILE A 18 7.85 33.49 -6.39
N LEU A 19 7.77 33.31 -7.71
CA LEU A 19 7.19 32.11 -8.34
C LEU A 19 8.16 30.92 -8.43
N ILE A 20 9.45 31.12 -8.14
CA ILE A 20 10.47 30.06 -8.16
C ILE A 20 10.64 29.41 -6.76
N HIS A 21 10.04 29.98 -5.70
CA HIS A 21 10.07 29.41 -4.35
C HIS A 21 8.89 28.49 -4.01
N PHE A 22 7.91 28.32 -4.91
CA PHE A 22 6.86 27.31 -4.76
C PHE A 22 7.19 25.99 -5.50
N SER A 23 8.47 25.81 -5.85
CA SER A 23 8.96 24.60 -6.48
C SER A 23 9.81 23.84 -5.46
N LEU A 24 9.34 22.64 -5.09
CA LEU A 24 9.96 21.62 -4.22
C LEU A 24 9.51 21.63 -2.74
N PRO A 25 8.31 21.14 -2.42
CA PRO A 25 8.25 20.22 -1.31
C PRO A 25 9.08 18.97 -1.69
N HIS A 26 10.16 18.77 -0.96
CA HIS A 26 10.89 17.51 -0.89
C HIS A 26 9.92 16.34 -0.68
N LEU A 27 9.62 15.61 -1.74
CA LEU A 27 9.36 14.19 -1.62
C LEU A 27 10.58 13.49 -2.19
N ASN A 28 11.57 13.34 -1.31
CA ASN A 28 12.47 12.22 -1.41
C ASN A 28 11.59 10.98 -1.17
N ALA A 29 10.84 10.58 -2.20
CA ALA A 29 10.26 9.26 -2.28
C ALA A 29 11.45 8.31 -2.48
N GLN A 30 12.20 8.10 -1.41
CA GLN A 30 13.05 6.95 -1.28
C GLN A 30 12.06 5.79 -1.23
N GLN A 31 11.69 5.31 -2.42
CA GLN A 31 11.30 3.93 -2.59
C GLN A 31 12.53 3.17 -2.10
N ALA A 32 12.59 2.91 -0.78
CA ALA A 32 13.19 1.68 -0.33
C ALA A 32 12.43 0.65 -1.15
N ALA A 33 13.06 0.17 -2.22
CA ALA A 33 12.68 -1.10 -2.79
C ALA A 33 12.81 -2.03 -1.60
N SER A 34 11.69 -2.26 -0.90
CA SER A 34 11.52 -3.41 -0.03
C SER A 34 12.03 -4.54 -0.89
N ALA A 35 13.19 -5.10 -0.53
CA ALA A 35 13.77 -6.19 -1.29
C ALA A 35 12.66 -7.22 -1.39
N GLU A 36 12.05 -7.33 -2.58
CA GLU A 36 10.85 -8.13 -2.78
C GLU A 36 11.24 -9.53 -2.37
N LYS A 37 10.62 -10.04 -1.28
CA LYS A 37 10.97 -11.34 -0.75
C LYS A 37 10.56 -12.37 -1.81
N SER A 38 11.55 -12.91 -2.50
CA SER A 38 11.34 -14.03 -3.42
C SER A 38 10.77 -15.21 -2.65
N LEU A 39 9.85 -15.95 -3.29
CA LEU A 39 9.39 -17.22 -2.74
C LEU A 39 10.57 -18.15 -2.55
N ASP A 40 10.76 -18.60 -1.32
CA ASP A 40 11.70 -19.66 -0.96
C ASP A 40 10.92 -20.95 -0.64
N LEU A 41 11.63 -22.07 -0.54
CA LEU A 41 11.00 -23.36 -0.26
C LEU A 41 10.43 -23.46 1.16
N GLU A 42 10.99 -22.73 2.12
CA GLU A 42 10.54 -22.76 3.51
C GLU A 42 9.15 -22.13 3.65
N MET A 43 8.85 -21.11 2.84
CA MET A 43 7.52 -20.49 2.76
C MET A 43 6.41 -21.46 2.34
N TYR A 44 6.72 -22.62 1.77
CA TYR A 44 5.72 -23.65 1.47
C TYR A 44 4.92 -24.06 2.72
N TRP A 45 5.60 -24.15 3.87
CA TRP A 45 4.97 -24.54 5.14
C TRP A 45 4.00 -23.49 5.68
N GLU A 46 4.20 -22.22 5.31
CA GLU A 46 3.37 -21.10 5.75
C GLU A 46 2.11 -20.93 4.90
N LEU A 47 2.00 -21.66 3.78
CA LEU A 47 0.84 -21.56 2.88
C LEU A 47 -0.44 -22.01 3.60
N GLN A 48 -1.46 -21.16 3.47
CA GLN A 48 -2.80 -21.44 3.95
C GLN A 48 -3.77 -21.46 2.79
N SER A 49 -4.78 -22.32 2.90
CA SER A 49 -5.89 -22.37 1.95
C SER A 49 -7.18 -21.94 2.63
N ALA A 50 -8.06 -21.31 1.87
CA ALA A 50 -9.44 -21.05 2.25
C ALA A 50 -10.37 -21.73 1.23
N GLY A 51 -11.42 -22.39 1.69
CA GLY A 51 -12.29 -23.17 0.82
C GLY A 51 -13.74 -23.19 1.27
N ASN A 52 -14.62 -23.54 0.32
CA ASN A 52 -16.06 -23.75 0.53
C ASN A 52 -16.74 -22.66 1.37
N PRO A 53 -16.61 -21.36 1.04
CA PRO A 53 -17.28 -20.31 1.79
C PRO A 53 -18.80 -20.44 1.66
N GLN A 54 -19.52 -20.27 2.77
CA GLN A 54 -20.98 -20.19 2.82
C GLN A 54 -21.39 -18.92 3.56
N ILE A 55 -22.38 -18.21 3.02
CA ILE A 55 -22.89 -16.96 3.58
C ILE A 55 -24.15 -17.27 4.40
N SER A 56 -24.29 -16.68 5.58
CA SER A 56 -25.50 -16.81 6.38
C SER A 56 -26.73 -16.21 5.66
N PRO A 57 -27.96 -16.70 5.91
CA PRO A 57 -29.16 -16.18 5.22
C PRO A 57 -29.42 -14.67 5.42
N ASP A 58 -28.99 -14.13 6.56
CA ASP A 58 -29.07 -12.69 6.88
C ASP A 58 -27.91 -11.86 6.29
N GLY A 59 -26.91 -12.53 5.69
CA GLY A 59 -25.76 -11.89 5.06
C GLY A 59 -24.68 -11.38 6.00
N ASN A 60 -24.82 -11.56 7.31
CA ASN A 60 -23.91 -10.95 8.29
C ASN A 60 -22.63 -11.76 8.54
N HIS A 61 -22.62 -13.05 8.22
CA HIS A 61 -21.51 -13.93 8.50
C HIS A 61 -21.11 -14.80 7.31
N VAL A 62 -19.83 -15.15 7.26
CA VAL A 62 -19.26 -16.13 6.32
C VAL A 62 -18.59 -17.24 7.12
N VAL A 63 -18.96 -18.48 6.83
CA VAL A 63 -18.22 -19.67 7.30
C VAL A 63 -17.37 -20.23 6.17
N TYR A 64 -16.16 -20.69 6.47
CA TYR A 64 -15.26 -21.27 5.47
C TYR A 64 -14.31 -22.28 6.12
N THR A 65 -13.69 -23.15 5.32
CA THR A 65 -12.61 -24.02 5.78
C THR A 65 -11.27 -23.32 5.62
N ARG A 66 -10.43 -23.32 6.66
CA ARG A 66 -9.03 -22.88 6.60
C ARG A 66 -8.14 -24.11 6.68
N GLY A 67 -7.22 -24.29 5.74
CA GLY A 67 -6.25 -25.38 5.70
C GLY A 67 -4.81 -24.89 5.84
N TRP A 68 -3.95 -25.71 6.45
CA TRP A 68 -2.51 -25.45 6.60
C TRP A 68 -1.71 -26.75 6.73
N ILE A 69 -0.37 -26.63 6.71
CA ILE A 69 0.54 -27.76 6.92
C ILE A 69 1.04 -27.76 8.37
N ASP A 70 0.89 -28.89 9.04
CA ASP A 70 1.49 -29.18 10.34
C ASP A 70 2.85 -29.85 10.10
N GLN A 71 3.91 -29.05 10.14
CA GLN A 71 5.28 -29.47 9.85
C GLN A 71 5.81 -30.48 10.88
N ILE A 72 5.36 -30.41 12.15
CA ILE A 72 5.84 -31.28 13.22
C ILE A 72 5.34 -32.71 13.01
N ASN A 73 4.08 -32.84 12.57
CA ASN A 73 3.41 -34.14 12.42
C ASN A 73 3.32 -34.62 10.97
N ASP A 74 3.94 -33.91 10.02
CA ASP A 74 3.89 -34.19 8.58
C ASP A 74 2.46 -34.41 8.06
N ALA A 75 1.56 -33.48 8.37
CA ALA A 75 0.14 -33.61 8.09
C ALA A 75 -0.47 -32.35 7.48
N ARG A 76 -1.51 -32.52 6.66
CA ARG A 76 -2.40 -31.43 6.27
C ARG A 76 -3.55 -31.33 7.27
N LYS A 77 -3.78 -30.14 7.81
CA LYS A 77 -4.83 -29.84 8.78
C LYS A 77 -5.83 -28.87 8.18
N SER A 78 -7.04 -28.89 8.72
CA SER A 78 -8.08 -27.92 8.38
C SER A 78 -9.03 -27.71 9.54
N GLU A 79 -9.62 -26.53 9.61
CA GLU A 79 -10.63 -26.17 10.61
C GLU A 79 -11.71 -25.27 9.98
N ILE A 80 -12.85 -25.14 10.65
CA ILE A 80 -13.94 -24.27 10.22
C ILE A 80 -13.82 -22.94 10.94
N TRP A 81 -13.84 -21.86 10.18
CA TRP A 81 -13.83 -20.48 10.68
C TRP A 81 -15.16 -19.81 10.38
N ILE A 82 -15.48 -18.80 11.19
CA ILE A 82 -16.55 -17.84 10.95
C ILE A 82 -15.98 -16.43 11.05
N MET A 83 -16.42 -15.54 10.17
CA MET A 83 -16.10 -14.11 10.22
C MET A 83 -17.35 -13.28 9.90
N ASN A 84 -17.32 -11.99 10.21
CA ASN A 84 -18.30 -11.05 9.71
C ASN A 84 -18.13 -10.88 8.20
N ALA A 85 -19.23 -10.61 7.48
CA ALA A 85 -19.19 -10.45 6.03
C ALA A 85 -18.53 -9.13 5.57
N ASP A 86 -18.32 -8.16 6.48
CA ASP A 86 -17.72 -6.85 6.20
C ASP A 86 -16.19 -6.78 6.38
N GLY A 87 -15.57 -7.85 6.89
CA GLY A 87 -14.12 -7.95 7.10
C GLY A 87 -13.67 -7.58 8.50
#